data_AF-A0A6P0Z6S3-F1
#
_entry.id   AF-A0A6P0Z6S3-F1
#
_cell.length_a   1.000
_cell.length_b   1.000
_cell.length_c   1.000
_cell.angle_alpha   90.00
_cell.angle_beta   90.00
_cell.angle_gamma   90.00
#
_symmetry.space_group_name_H-M   'P 1'
#
loop_
_entity.id
_entity.type
_entity.pdbx_description
1 polymer ?
#
loop_
_entity_poly.entity_id
_entity_poly.type
_entity_poly.pdbx_seq_one_letter_code
_entity_poly.pdbx_strand_id
1 'polypeptide(L)'
;VLLKRGMAATIEDWLMAAEYILASGNPNVILCERGIRTFDRKYTRNTLDLAAVPVLRTLTHLPIVVDPSHGTGKAEYVPTMAKAAVAAGTDSLMIEVHPNPAKALSDGPQSLTPEQYKALMQEIAFISPVFGRQSQKFPLPTGVVDLKIHKAASTV
;
A
#
# COMPACT_ATOMS: atom_id res chain seq x y z
N VAL A 1 10.61 -10.65 -1.42
CA VAL A 1 9.31 -11.24 -1.74
C VAL A 1 8.22 -10.44 -1.04
N LEU A 2 7.23 -9.92 -1.79
CA LEU A 2 6.03 -9.31 -1.22
C LEU A 2 4.94 -10.38 -1.16
N LEU A 3 4.67 -10.93 0.02
CA LEU A 3 3.72 -12.00 0.22
C LEU A 3 2.33 -11.44 0.53
N LYS A 4 1.45 -11.45 -0.46
CA LYS A 4 0.05 -11.02 -0.30
C LYS A 4 -0.74 -12.08 0.47
N ARG A 5 -1.52 -11.65 1.46
CA ARG A 5 -2.46 -12.55 2.16
C ARG A 5 -3.47 -13.11 1.17
N GLY A 6 -3.67 -14.42 1.18
CA GLY A 6 -4.74 -15.06 0.40
C GLY A 6 -6.12 -14.65 0.92
N MET A 7 -7.09 -14.44 0.03
CA MET A 7 -8.43 -13.98 0.44
C MET A 7 -9.19 -14.94 1.39
N ALA A 8 -8.76 -16.19 1.49
CA ALA A 8 -9.32 -17.19 2.39
C ALA A 8 -8.33 -17.61 3.50
N ALA A 9 -7.15 -17.01 3.54
CA ALA A 9 -6.10 -17.36 4.48
C ALA A 9 -6.34 -16.68 5.84
N THR A 10 -6.19 -17.46 6.91
CA THR A 10 -6.06 -16.92 8.26
C THR A 10 -4.71 -16.19 8.41
N ILE A 11 -4.53 -15.48 9.52
CA ILE A 11 -3.23 -14.87 9.85
C ILE A 11 -2.17 -15.96 10.05
N GLU A 12 -2.55 -17.09 10.66
CA GLU A 12 -1.66 -18.24 10.88
C GLU A 12 -1.20 -18.85 9.56
N ASP A 13 -2.12 -19.14 8.62
CA ASP A 13 -1.77 -19.66 7.29
C ASP A 13 -0.75 -18.74 6.59
N TRP A 14 -0.97 -17.44 6.72
CA TRP A 14 -0.15 -16.42 6.07
C TRP A 14 1.24 -16.31 6.69
N LEU A 15 1.34 -16.37 8.02
CA LEU A 15 2.62 -16.41 8.74
C LEU A 15 3.38 -17.69 8.46
N MET A 16 2.71 -18.85 8.38
CA MET A 16 3.35 -20.12 8.02
C MET A 16 3.87 -20.10 6.58
N ALA A 17 3.15 -19.48 5.66
CA ALA A 17 3.63 -19.28 4.30
C ALA A 17 4.86 -18.35 4.25
N ALA A 18 4.91 -17.32 5.10
CA ALA A 18 6.10 -16.47 5.24
C ALA A 18 7.28 -17.25 5.80
N GLU A 19 7.06 -18.06 6.84
CA GLU A 19 8.09 -18.90 7.46
C GLU A 19 8.68 -19.89 6.46
N TYR A 20 7.86 -20.47 5.58
CA TYR A 20 8.32 -21.36 4.53
C TYR A 20 9.35 -20.67 3.60
N ILE A 21 9.15 -19.39 3.28
CA ILE A 21 10.08 -18.60 2.46
C ILE A 21 11.36 -18.28 3.24
N LEU A 22 11.24 -17.91 4.51
CA LEU A 22 12.36 -17.62 5.39
C LEU A 22 13.26 -18.86 5.57
N ALA A 23 12.65 -20.00 5.88
CA ALA A 23 13.33 -21.28 6.05
C ALA A 23 14.02 -21.77 4.77
N SER A 24 13.54 -21.36 3.60
CA SER A 24 14.18 -21.60 2.30
C SER A 24 15.41 -20.70 2.04
N GLY A 25 15.79 -19.85 3.00
CA GLY A 25 16.99 -19.02 2.97
C GLY A 25 16.78 -17.60 2.43
N ASN A 26 15.54 -17.16 2.22
CA ASN A 26 15.26 -15.80 1.76
C ASN A 26 14.70 -14.92 2.89
N PRO A 27 15.53 -14.11 3.57
CA PRO A 27 15.08 -13.28 4.68
C PRO A 27 14.27 -12.05 4.24
N ASN A 28 14.24 -11.72 2.95
CA ASN A 28 13.65 -10.49 2.43
C ASN A 28 12.16 -10.67 2.15
N VAL A 29 11.35 -10.85 3.20
CA VAL A 29 9.89 -11.04 3.10
C VAL A 29 9.16 -9.81 3.65
N ILE A 30 8.13 -9.36 2.93
CA ILE A 30 7.21 -8.30 3.35
C ILE A 30 5.80 -8.85 3.26
N LEU A 31 5.00 -8.66 4.30
CA LEU A 31 3.61 -9.07 4.34
C LEU A 31 2.73 -7.97 3.72
N CYS A 32 1.88 -8.30 2.75
CA CYS A 32 0.86 -7.40 2.20
C CYS A 32 -0.59 -7.85 2.51
N GLU A 33 -1.28 -7.11 3.40
CA GLU A 33 -2.70 -7.29 3.68
C GLU A 33 -3.51 -6.66 2.54
N ARG A 34 -4.42 -7.43 1.94
CA ARG A 34 -5.15 -7.05 0.71
C ARG A 34 -6.61 -7.49 0.72
N GLY A 35 -7.15 -7.71 1.90
CA GLY A 35 -8.53 -8.07 2.19
C GLY A 35 -8.82 -9.57 2.14
N ILE A 36 -9.75 -9.97 3.00
CA ILE A 36 -10.30 -11.32 3.09
C ILE A 36 -11.72 -11.38 2.52
N ARG A 37 -12.12 -12.57 2.09
CA ARG A 37 -13.49 -12.86 1.68
C ARG A 37 -14.37 -12.93 2.92
N THR A 38 -15.44 -12.15 2.89
CA THR A 38 -16.55 -12.25 3.85
C THR A 38 -17.85 -12.52 3.11
N PHE A 39 -18.98 -12.36 3.79
CA PHE A 39 -20.30 -12.60 3.23
C PHE A 39 -20.79 -11.45 2.33
N ASP A 40 -20.32 -10.23 2.55
CA ASP A 40 -20.70 -9.06 1.77
C ASP A 40 -19.78 -8.89 0.56
N ARG A 41 -20.38 -8.85 -0.63
CA ARG A 41 -19.69 -8.62 -1.90
C ARG A 41 -20.34 -7.51 -2.73
N LYS A 42 -21.33 -6.81 -2.18
CA LYS A 42 -22.08 -5.77 -2.89
C LYS A 42 -21.30 -4.46 -2.92
N TYR A 43 -20.63 -4.13 -1.81
CA TYR A 43 -20.02 -2.81 -1.63
C TYR A 43 -18.51 -2.81 -1.84
N THR A 44 -17.79 -3.87 -1.50
CA THR A 44 -16.35 -4.02 -1.74
C THR A 44 -16.00 -5.39 -2.31
N ARG A 45 -14.85 -5.50 -2.97
CA ARG A 45 -14.31 -6.76 -3.51
C ARG A 45 -13.94 -7.74 -2.39
N ASN A 46 -13.27 -7.23 -1.35
CA ASN A 46 -12.94 -7.95 -0.13
C ASN A 46 -13.25 -7.04 1.09
N THR A 47 -13.24 -7.61 2.29
CA THR A 47 -13.18 -6.82 3.53
C THR A 47 -11.71 -6.60 3.87
N LEU A 48 -11.26 -5.35 3.83
CA LEU A 48 -9.89 -5.00 4.19
C LEU A 48 -9.71 -5.12 5.71
N ASP A 49 -8.94 -6.11 6.14
CA ASP A 49 -8.76 -6.45 7.55
C ASP A 49 -7.65 -5.61 8.18
N LEU A 50 -7.94 -4.35 8.50
CA LEU A 50 -6.96 -3.46 9.14
C LEU A 50 -6.60 -3.90 10.57
N ALA A 51 -7.45 -4.70 11.22
CA ALA A 51 -7.15 -5.27 12.54
C ALA A 51 -5.99 -6.29 12.47
N ALA A 52 -5.70 -6.86 11.30
CA ALA A 52 -4.52 -7.69 11.11
C ALA A 52 -3.21 -6.94 11.38
N VAL A 53 -3.15 -5.62 11.14
CA VAL A 53 -1.92 -4.83 11.33
C VAL A 53 -1.43 -4.89 12.79
N PRO A 54 -2.21 -4.49 13.82
CA PRO A 54 -1.77 -4.60 15.21
C PRO A 54 -1.55 -6.04 15.67
N VAL A 55 -2.32 -7.01 15.16
CA VAL A 55 -2.10 -8.44 15.48
C VAL A 55 -0.74 -8.91 14.97
N LEU A 56 -0.39 -8.59 13.72
CA LEU A 56 0.90 -8.98 13.14
C LEU A 56 2.07 -8.35 13.90
N ARG A 57 1.92 -7.12 14.41
CA ARG A 57 2.97 -6.48 15.24
C ARG A 57 3.30 -7.27 16.50
N THR A 58 2.38 -8.05 17.04
CA THR A 58 2.66 -8.89 18.22
C THR A 58 3.23 -10.26 17.85
N LEU A 59 3.14 -10.66 16.58
CA LEU A 59 3.48 -12.01 16.13
C LEU A 59 4.72 -12.08 15.24
N THR A 60 5.12 -10.96 14.61
CA THR A 60 6.23 -10.97 13.67
C THR A 60 6.98 -9.64 13.62
N HIS A 61 8.23 -9.72 13.19
CA HIS A 61 9.13 -8.60 12.93
C HIS A 61 9.11 -8.17 11.45
N LEU A 62 8.43 -8.92 10.58
CA LEU A 62 8.40 -8.63 9.15
C LEU A 62 7.67 -7.30 8.85
N PRO A 63 8.12 -6.52 7.86
CA PRO A 63 7.42 -5.31 7.44
C PRO A 63 6.01 -5.61 6.92
N ILE A 64 5.08 -4.71 7.21
CA ILE A 64 3.66 -4.83 6.85
C ILE A 64 3.29 -3.76 5.84
N VAL A 65 2.70 -4.19 4.73
CA VAL A 65 2.12 -3.38 3.66
C VAL A 65 0.61 -3.58 3.67
N VAL A 66 -0.12 -2.52 3.32
CA VAL A 66 -1.56 -2.62 3.07
C VAL A 66 -1.86 -2.21 1.63
N ASP A 67 -2.69 -3.00 0.96
CA ASP A 67 -3.19 -2.80 -0.41
C ASP A 67 -4.68 -2.40 -0.39
N PRO A 68 -4.98 -1.10 -0.27
CA PRO A 68 -6.35 -0.61 -0.29
C PRO A 68 -7.03 -0.75 -1.66
N SER A 69 -6.25 -0.80 -2.76
CA SER A 69 -6.76 -0.95 -4.12
C SER A 69 -7.46 -2.30 -4.31
N HIS A 70 -6.74 -3.41 -4.11
CA HIS A 70 -7.35 -4.74 -4.23
C HIS A 70 -8.20 -5.12 -3.02
N GLY A 71 -7.88 -4.56 -1.84
CA GLY A 71 -8.66 -4.74 -0.63
C GLY A 71 -10.12 -4.31 -0.81
N THR A 72 -10.33 -3.13 -1.39
CA THR A 72 -11.68 -2.60 -1.62
C THR A 72 -12.21 -2.91 -3.02
N GLY A 73 -11.33 -2.97 -4.02
CA GLY A 73 -11.68 -3.08 -5.43
C GLY A 73 -12.34 -1.83 -6.02
N LYS A 74 -12.27 -0.68 -5.34
CA LYS A 74 -12.92 0.57 -5.76
C LYS A 74 -12.04 1.78 -5.51
N ALA A 75 -11.72 2.52 -6.58
CA ALA A 75 -10.85 3.69 -6.53
C ALA A 75 -11.34 4.76 -5.53
N GLU A 76 -12.66 4.96 -5.41
CA GLU A 76 -13.27 5.91 -4.47
C GLU A 76 -12.97 5.64 -2.99
N TYR A 77 -12.69 4.38 -2.62
CA TYR A 77 -12.40 4.01 -1.23
C TYR A 77 -10.89 3.99 -0.92
N VAL A 78 -10.05 3.97 -1.96
CA VAL A 78 -8.59 3.89 -1.81
C VAL A 78 -8.03 5.01 -0.93
N PRO A 79 -8.37 6.31 -1.12
CA PRO A 79 -7.82 7.38 -0.31
C PRO A 79 -8.12 7.22 1.19
N THR A 80 -9.37 6.90 1.52
CA THR A 80 -9.81 6.75 2.92
C THR A 80 -9.16 5.53 3.56
N MET A 81 -9.12 4.39 2.86
CA MET A 81 -8.52 3.16 3.40
C MET A 81 -7.00 3.24 3.49
N ALA A 82 -6.33 3.96 2.59
CA ALA A 82 -4.90 4.24 2.68
C ALA A 82 -4.57 5.04 3.95
N LYS A 83 -5.32 6.11 4.24
CA LYS A 83 -5.15 6.91 5.46
C LYS A 83 -5.43 6.09 6.72
N ALA A 84 -6.47 5.25 6.70
CA ALA A 84 -6.79 4.34 7.80
C ALA A 84 -5.67 3.31 8.03
N ALA A 85 -5.06 2.77 6.97
CA ALA A 85 -3.95 1.85 7.08
C ALA A 85 -2.69 2.52 7.67
N VAL A 86 -2.42 3.77 7.31
CA VAL A 86 -1.34 4.57 7.94
C VAL A 86 -1.61 4.75 9.43
N ALA A 87 -2.83 5.12 9.80
CA ALA A 87 -3.23 5.26 11.21
C ALA A 87 -3.15 3.93 11.98
N ALA A 88 -3.49 2.81 11.34
CA ALA A 88 -3.36 1.46 11.92
C ALA A 88 -1.89 1.03 12.10
N GLY A 89 -0.94 1.76 11.52
CA GLY A 89 0.49 1.51 11.69
C GLY A 89 1.09 0.57 10.66
N THR A 90 0.61 0.60 9.40
CA THR A 90 1.31 -0.05 8.28
C THR A 90 2.70 0.58 8.06
N ASP A 91 3.67 -0.20 7.54
CA ASP A 91 4.99 0.34 7.15
C ASP A 91 4.97 0.95 5.77
N SER A 92 4.09 0.48 4.89
CA SER A 92 3.95 1.00 3.53
C SER A 92 2.56 0.70 2.95
N LEU A 93 2.27 1.33 1.81
CA LEU A 93 1.03 1.20 1.05
C LEU A 93 1.35 0.69 -0.36
N MET A 94 0.47 -0.15 -0.88
CA MET A 94 0.49 -0.55 -2.30
C MET A 94 -0.79 -0.03 -2.97
N ILE A 95 -0.63 0.94 -3.87
CA ILE A 95 -1.75 1.63 -4.52
C ILE A 95 -1.61 1.49 -6.03
N GLU A 96 -2.70 1.09 -6.69
CA GLU A 96 -2.74 1.05 -8.15
C GLU A 96 -3.05 2.42 -8.74
N VAL A 97 -2.31 2.76 -9.79
CA VAL A 97 -2.41 4.04 -10.49
C VAL A 97 -2.40 3.78 -11.99
N HIS A 98 -3.34 4.39 -12.72
CA HIS A 98 -3.40 4.31 -14.17
C HIS A 98 -3.78 5.68 -14.76
N PRO A 99 -3.12 6.14 -15.84
CA PRO A 99 -3.40 7.46 -16.43
C PRO A 99 -4.82 7.58 -17.02
N ASN A 100 -5.42 6.44 -17.39
CA ASN A 100 -6.80 6.38 -17.87
C ASN A 100 -7.50 5.11 -17.37
N PRO A 101 -8.00 5.06 -16.12
CA PRO A 101 -8.53 3.83 -15.52
C PRO A 101 -9.65 3.18 -16.34
N ALA A 102 -10.44 3.96 -17.08
CA ALA A 102 -11.51 3.46 -17.94
C ALA A 102 -11.02 2.63 -19.15
N LYS A 103 -9.74 2.77 -19.54
CA LYS A 103 -9.09 2.01 -20.62
C LYS A 103 -8.04 1.02 -20.13
N ALA A 104 -7.95 0.79 -18.82
CA ALA A 104 -6.99 -0.15 -18.28
C ALA A 104 -7.32 -1.58 -18.73
N LEU A 105 -6.28 -2.35 -19.10
CA LEU A 105 -6.43 -3.76 -19.52
C LEU A 105 -6.72 -4.69 -18.33
N SER A 106 -6.36 -4.25 -17.11
CA SER A 106 -6.66 -4.92 -15.85
C SER A 106 -6.91 -3.87 -14.77
N ASP A 107 -7.76 -4.22 -13.81
CA ASP A 107 -7.91 -3.48 -12.54
C ASP A 107 -8.19 -1.96 -12.64
N GLY A 108 -8.77 -1.52 -13.75
CA GLY A 108 -9.23 -0.14 -13.94
C GLY A 108 -10.14 0.38 -12.81
N PRO A 109 -11.15 -0.38 -12.34
CA PRO A 109 -12.08 0.11 -11.31
C PRO A 109 -11.45 0.50 -9.96
N GLN A 110 -10.25 0.02 -9.65
CA GLN A 110 -9.56 0.26 -8.37
C GLN A 110 -8.27 1.10 -8.51
N SER A 111 -7.97 1.52 -9.73
CA SER A 111 -6.81 2.35 -10.06
C SER A 111 -7.14 3.83 -9.88
N LEU A 112 -6.32 4.56 -9.13
CA LEU A 112 -6.37 6.01 -9.06
C LEU A 112 -5.80 6.63 -10.35
N THR A 113 -6.18 7.88 -10.66
CA THR A 113 -5.41 8.68 -11.62
C THR A 113 -4.12 9.20 -10.96
N PRO A 114 -3.10 9.60 -11.74
CA PRO A 114 -1.89 10.22 -11.21
C PRO A 114 -2.17 11.45 -10.32
N GLU A 115 -3.17 12.25 -10.67
CA GLU A 115 -3.57 13.45 -9.93
C GLU A 115 -4.18 13.07 -8.57
N GLN A 116 -5.07 12.09 -8.56
CA GLN A 116 -5.67 11.56 -7.33
C GLN A 116 -4.62 10.95 -6.41
N TYR A 117 -3.68 10.19 -6.97
CA TYR A 117 -2.56 9.62 -6.23
C TYR A 117 -1.67 10.71 -5.62
N LYS A 118 -1.32 11.74 -6.40
CA LYS A 118 -0.54 12.88 -5.91
C LYS A 118 -1.23 13.59 -4.75
N ALA A 119 -2.53 13.86 -4.85
CA ALA A 119 -3.31 14.48 -3.78
C ALA A 119 -3.31 13.60 -2.52
N LEU A 120 -3.55 12.30 -2.66
CA LEU A 120 -3.50 11.34 -1.55
C LEU A 120 -2.12 11.32 -0.86
N MET A 121 -1.03 11.32 -1.62
CA MET A 121 0.33 11.34 -1.03
C MET A 121 0.59 12.63 -0.24
N GLN A 122 0.07 13.78 -0.70
CA GLN A 122 0.17 15.04 0.04
C GLN A 122 -0.60 14.99 1.36
N GLU A 123 -1.82 14.44 1.35
CA GLU A 123 -2.60 14.24 2.58
C GLU A 123 -1.90 13.31 3.56
N ILE A 124 -1.36 12.17 3.08
CA ILE A 124 -0.64 11.20 3.91
C ILE A 124 0.62 11.81 4.51
N ALA A 125 1.38 12.58 3.74
CA ALA A 125 2.56 13.28 4.24
C ALA A 125 2.21 14.25 5.38
N PHE A 126 1.03 14.85 5.35
CA PHE A 126 0.55 15.74 6.41
C PHE A 126 0.09 14.99 7.67
N ILE A 127 -0.64 13.88 7.53
CA ILE A 127 -1.22 13.16 8.69
C ILE A 127 -0.29 12.13 9.31
N SER A 128 0.64 11.54 8.56
CA SER A 128 1.50 10.46 9.06
C SER A 128 2.29 10.82 10.33
N PRO A 129 2.82 12.05 10.51
CA PRO A 129 3.55 12.40 11.74
C PRO A 129 2.67 12.35 12.99
N VAL A 130 1.36 12.58 12.87
CA VAL A 130 0.39 12.50 13.98
C VAL A 130 0.34 11.08 14.56
N PHE A 131 0.57 10.07 13.72
CA PHE A 131 0.61 8.66 14.12
C PHE A 131 2.02 8.17 14.46
N GLY A 132 2.99 9.08 14.64
CA GLY A 132 4.39 8.73 14.87
C GLY A 132 5.06 8.06 13.66
N ARG A 133 4.49 8.24 12.46
CA ARG A 133 5.01 7.69 11.20
C ARG A 133 5.64 8.81 10.38
N GLN A 134 6.82 8.57 9.82
CA GLN A 134 7.45 9.50 8.88
C GLN A 134 7.58 8.85 7.52
N SER A 135 7.24 9.60 6.46
CA SER A 135 7.62 9.20 5.11
C SER A 135 9.14 9.21 5.02
N GLN A 136 9.77 8.03 4.89
CA GLN A 136 11.17 8.00 4.50
C GLN A 136 11.29 8.54 3.08
N LYS A 137 12.09 9.60 2.91
CA LYS A 137 12.57 9.98 1.58
C LYS A 137 13.52 8.87 1.15
N PHE A 138 13.06 7.96 0.29
CA PHE A 138 13.99 7.07 -0.39
C PHE A 138 14.96 7.95 -1.20
N PRO A 139 16.28 7.80 -1.03
CA PRO A 139 17.19 8.34 -2.03
C PRO A 139 16.82 7.67 -3.36
N LEU A 140 16.54 8.48 -4.39
CA LEU A 140 16.45 7.97 -5.75
C LEU A 140 17.74 7.17 -6.02
N PRO A 141 17.66 6.00 -6.68
CA PRO A 141 18.85 5.23 -7.00
C PRO A 141 19.89 6.15 -7.63
N THR A 142 21.10 6.17 -7.08
CA THR A 142 22.25 6.92 -7.58
C THR A 142 22.46 6.54 -9.05
N GLY A 143 21.97 7.37 -9.96
CA GLY A 143 21.88 7.05 -11.39
C GLY A 143 20.76 7.75 -12.14
N VAL A 144 19.72 8.26 -11.47
CA VAL A 144 18.76 9.18 -12.09
C VAL A 144 19.30 10.60 -11.96
N VAL A 145 19.81 11.13 -13.08
CA VAL A 145 20.25 12.52 -13.18
C VAL A 145 19.07 13.42 -12.84
N ASP A 146 19.24 14.22 -11.80
CA ASP A 146 18.35 15.31 -11.43
C ASP A 146 18.34 16.29 -12.61
N LEU A 147 17.33 16.21 -13.47
CA LEU A 147 17.08 17.19 -14.52
C LEU A 147 16.68 18.49 -13.81
N LYS A 148 17.70 19.22 -13.36
CA LYS A 148 17.57 20.60 -12.88
C LYS A 148 16.97 21.41 -14.02
N ILE A 149 15.65 21.59 -13.97
CA ILE A 149 14.99 22.64 -14.73
C ILE A 149 15.48 23.95 -14.12
N HIS A 150 16.54 24.50 -14.69
CA HIS A 150 16.92 25.88 -14.50
C HIS A 150 15.75 26.74 -14.97
N LYS A 151 14.90 27.20 -14.05
CA LYS A 151 14.19 28.46 -14.27
C LYS A 151 15.26 29.55 -14.25
N ALA A 152 15.71 29.94 -15.43
CA ALA A 152 16.34 31.23 -15.62
C ALA A 152 15.34 32.29 -15.14
N ALA A 153 15.61 32.88 -13.98
CA ALA A 153 15.00 34.13 -13.60
C ALA A 153 15.64 35.20 -14.50
N SER A 154 14.91 35.64 -15.51
CA SER A 154 15.22 36.87 -16.22
C SER A 154 14.85 38.06 -15.33
N THR A 155 15.87 38.71 -14.80
CA THR A 155 15.89 40.14 -14.44
C THR A 155 15.40 40.96 -15.64
N VAL A 156 14.25 41.64 -15.51
CA VAL A 156 14.00 43.10 -15.46
C VAL A 156 12.49 43.27 -15.28
#